data_AF-A0A6T8H2H9-F1
#
_entry.id   AF-A0A6T8H2H9-F1
#
_cell.length_a   1.000
_cell.length_b   1.000
_cell.length_c   1.000
_cell.angle_alpha   90.00
_cell.angle_beta   90.00
_cell.angle_gamma   90.00
#
_symmetry.space_group_name_H-M   'P 1'
#
loop_
_entity.id
_entity.type
_entity.pdbx_description
1 polymer ?
#
loop_
_entity_poly.entity_id
_entity_poly.type
_entity_poly.pdbx_seq_one_letter_code
_entity_poly.pdbx_strand_id
1 'polypeptide(L)'
;CDDPLLSLKRIHLIDIGGGRGDLAMAVAACLAQFAAITSHVTVLDVNESSLRAAADRATSAGLSNMSFLHQDICDRAGLLSKLGCASTKDSNGHGPCNLVFGLHCCGGLAEAAVDVALFLRADFCVSTCCFRSHQRLAVLSRTADTLANTNTSDDHGTDRDRVASLAVLLNGPGQHRGIRVLNAMRLAAARYKWSTLHDGRVLETCQETFPMEYSIQNRIMIGVIS
;
A
#
# COMPACT_ATOMS: atom_id res chain seq x y z
N CYS A 1 29.81 32.63 7.33
CA CYS A 1 28.43 32.40 7.81
C CYS A 1 27.95 31.13 7.17
N ASP A 2 28.35 30.01 7.74
CA ASP A 2 27.96 28.68 7.29
C ASP A 2 26.58 28.40 7.87
N ASP A 3 25.56 28.62 7.05
CA ASP A 3 24.18 28.23 7.37
C ASP A 3 24.16 26.70 7.52
N PRO A 4 23.70 26.13 8.64
CA PRO A 4 23.72 24.69 8.84
C PRO A 4 22.74 24.08 7.86
N LEU A 5 23.29 23.60 6.74
CA LEU A 5 22.78 22.58 5.84
C LEU A 5 21.39 22.08 6.25
N LEU A 6 20.36 22.61 5.59
CA LEU A 6 19.08 21.93 5.50
C LEU A 6 19.40 20.52 5.02
N SER A 7 19.44 19.56 5.94
CA SER A 7 19.73 18.18 5.62
C SER A 7 18.65 17.72 4.65
N LEU A 8 19.05 17.38 3.42
CA LEU A 8 18.11 16.96 2.40
C LEU A 8 17.28 15.81 2.95
N LYS A 9 15.96 15.99 2.95
CA LYS A 9 15.05 14.93 3.41
C LYS A 9 15.07 13.82 2.37
N ARG A 10 15.60 12.66 2.74
CA ARG A 10 15.52 11.47 1.89
C ARG A 10 14.16 10.81 2.06
N ILE A 11 13.49 10.55 0.94
CA ILE A 11 12.19 9.85 0.94
C ILE A 11 12.27 8.68 -0.05
N HIS A 12 11.94 7.48 0.42
CA HIS A 12 11.82 6.29 -0.42
C HIS A 12 10.37 5.80 -0.38
N LEU A 13 9.78 5.66 -1.56
CA LEU A 13 8.40 5.20 -1.74
C LEU A 13 8.38 3.91 -2.56
N ILE A 14 7.40 3.04 -2.28
CA ILE A 14 7.22 1.77 -3.00
C ILE A 14 5.81 1.70 -3.60
N ASP A 15 5.71 1.60 -4.93
CA ASP A 15 4.46 1.37 -5.67
C ASP A 15 4.23 -0.13 -5.86
N ILE A 16 3.17 -0.66 -5.26
CA ILE A 16 2.83 -2.08 -5.29
C ILE A 16 1.85 -2.38 -6.42
N GLY A 17 2.24 -3.29 -7.33
CA GLY A 17 1.42 -3.62 -8.50
C GLY A 17 1.37 -2.47 -9.49
N GLY A 18 2.40 -1.62 -9.53
CA GLY A 18 2.42 -0.43 -10.36
C GLY A 18 2.43 -0.74 -11.86
N GLY A 19 2.67 -2.00 -12.27
CA GLY A 19 2.60 -2.46 -13.64
C GLY A 19 3.48 -1.64 -14.56
N ARG A 20 2.84 -0.85 -15.44
CA ARG A 20 3.57 0.03 -16.37
C ARG A 20 4.16 1.27 -15.67
N GLY A 21 3.81 1.56 -14.42
CA GLY A 21 4.44 2.61 -13.62
C GLY A 21 3.91 4.03 -13.86
N ASP A 22 2.71 4.19 -14.43
CA ASP A 22 2.13 5.51 -14.72
C ASP A 22 2.04 6.38 -13.45
N LEU A 23 1.56 5.81 -12.34
CA LEU A 23 1.51 6.49 -11.04
C LEU A 23 2.93 6.75 -10.48
N ALA A 24 3.77 5.72 -10.42
CA ALA A 24 5.12 5.84 -9.90
C ALA A 24 5.94 6.92 -10.60
N MET A 25 5.84 7.03 -11.93
CA MET A 25 6.50 8.09 -12.70
C MET A 25 5.95 9.47 -12.37
N ALA A 26 4.62 9.62 -12.25
CA ALA A 26 4.01 10.89 -11.86
C ALA A 26 4.46 11.33 -10.45
N VAL A 27 4.53 10.40 -9.50
CA VAL A 27 5.04 10.65 -8.14
C VAL A 27 6.52 11.02 -8.17
N ALA A 28 7.35 10.27 -8.91
CA ALA A 28 8.78 10.53 -9.03
C ALA A 28 9.06 11.92 -9.64
N ALA A 29 8.34 12.28 -10.71
CA ALA A 29 8.46 13.57 -11.37
C ALA A 29 7.97 14.73 -10.49
N CYS A 30 6.89 14.52 -9.72
CA CYS A 30 6.39 15.51 -8.78
C CYS A 30 7.40 15.78 -7.66
N LEU A 31 7.92 14.71 -7.03
CA LEU A 31 8.87 14.84 -5.92
C LEU A 31 10.21 15.43 -6.35
N ALA A 32 10.63 15.23 -7.60
CA ALA A 32 11.84 15.83 -8.15
C ALA A 32 11.80 17.37 -8.24
N GLN A 33 10.62 17.98 -8.16
CA GLN A 33 10.48 19.45 -8.19
C GLN A 33 10.86 20.11 -6.87
N PHE A 34 10.98 19.34 -5.77
CA PHE A 34 11.28 19.88 -4.45
C PHE A 34 12.78 19.79 -4.16
N ALA A 35 13.48 20.93 -4.26
CA ALA A 35 14.93 21.00 -4.06
C ALA A 35 15.41 20.50 -2.68
N ALA A 36 14.55 20.54 -1.65
CA ALA A 36 14.86 20.09 -0.29
C ALA A 36 14.68 18.57 -0.08
N ILE A 37 14.25 17.82 -1.11
CA ILE A 37 13.91 16.41 -1.02
C ILE A 37 14.75 15.61 -2.00
N THR A 38 15.42 14.57 -1.50
CA THR A 38 15.96 13.51 -2.35
C THR A 38 14.98 12.34 -2.32
N SER A 39 14.27 12.10 -3.42
CA SER A 39 13.28 11.03 -3.51
C SER A 39 13.81 9.83 -4.29
N HIS A 40 13.30 8.64 -3.99
CA HIS A 40 13.43 7.44 -4.81
C HIS A 40 12.10 6.69 -4.83
N VAL A 41 11.66 6.23 -6.00
CA VAL A 41 10.42 5.45 -6.15
C VAL A 41 10.74 4.06 -6.69
N THR A 42 10.36 3.02 -5.95
CA THR A 42 10.51 1.63 -6.37
C THR A 42 9.17 1.07 -6.82
N VAL A 43 9.10 0.55 -8.05
CA VAL A 43 7.93 -0.17 -8.55
C VAL A 43 8.12 -1.66 -8.35
N LEU A 44 7.20 -2.32 -7.66
CA LEU A 44 7.20 -3.77 -7.45
C LEU A 44 6.04 -4.40 -8.22
N ASP A 45 6.35 -5.35 -9.09
CA ASP A 45 5.34 -6.11 -9.83
C ASP A 45 5.82 -7.53 -10.16
N VAL A 46 4.89 -8.44 -10.41
CA VAL A 46 5.16 -9.81 -10.88
C VAL A 46 5.19 -9.91 -12.41
N ASN A 47 4.72 -8.88 -13.11
CA ASN A 47 4.70 -8.84 -14.56
C ASN A 47 5.96 -8.15 -15.11
N GLU A 48 6.97 -8.94 -15.41
CA GLU A 48 8.25 -8.47 -15.95
C GLU A 48 8.10 -7.59 -17.20
N SER A 49 7.21 -7.96 -18.12
CA SER A 49 7.02 -7.19 -19.37
C SER A 49 6.47 -5.78 -19.10
N SER A 50 5.60 -5.64 -18.10
CA SER A 50 5.07 -4.33 -17.69
C SER A 50 6.15 -3.48 -17.02
N LEU A 51 7.01 -4.09 -16.20
CA LEU A 51 8.14 -3.41 -15.57
C LEU A 51 9.19 -2.94 -16.58
N ARG A 52 9.51 -3.75 -17.60
CA ARG A 52 10.41 -3.31 -18.68
C ARG A 52 9.86 -2.10 -19.41
N ALA A 53 8.58 -2.14 -19.79
CA ALA A 53 7.91 -0.98 -20.40
C ALA A 53 7.88 0.24 -19.47
N ALA A 54 7.76 0.03 -18.16
CA ALA A 54 7.83 1.10 -17.16
C ALA A 54 9.22 1.74 -17.12
N ALA A 55 10.29 0.93 -17.10
CA ALA A 55 11.67 1.37 -17.08
C ALA A 55 12.05 2.15 -18.35
N ASP A 56 11.63 1.67 -19.53
CA ASP A 56 11.87 2.34 -20.80
C ASP A 56 11.19 3.73 -20.83
N ARG A 57 9.96 3.81 -20.33
CA ARG A 57 9.21 5.09 -20.26
C ARG A 57 9.81 6.05 -19.24
N ALA A 58 10.21 5.57 -18.07
CA ALA A 58 10.88 6.40 -17.06
C ALA A 58 12.20 6.96 -17.59
N THR A 59 13.00 6.13 -18.28
CA THR A 59 14.25 6.55 -18.93
C THR A 59 13.98 7.59 -20.01
N SER A 60 12.98 7.35 -20.86
CA SER A 60 12.59 8.30 -21.92
C SER A 60 12.08 9.63 -21.38
N ALA A 61 11.50 9.62 -20.17
CA ALA A 61 11.06 10.82 -19.45
C ALA A 61 12.18 11.49 -18.64
N GLY A 62 13.41 10.96 -18.65
CA GLY A 62 14.54 11.49 -17.89
C GLY A 62 14.46 11.26 -16.38
N LEU A 63 13.65 10.30 -15.92
CA LEU A 63 13.49 9.99 -14.50
C LEU A 63 14.57 9.00 -14.05
N SER A 64 15.52 9.48 -13.25
CA SER A 64 16.64 8.67 -12.70
C SER A 64 16.43 8.23 -11.25
N ASN A 65 15.42 8.77 -10.58
CA ASN A 65 15.08 8.49 -9.17
C ASN A 65 14.11 7.31 -9.01
N MET A 66 14.26 6.29 -9.85
CA MET A 66 13.34 5.15 -9.88
C MET A 66 14.06 3.81 -9.97
N SER A 67 13.44 2.76 -9.42
CA SER A 67 13.86 1.37 -9.65
C SER A 67 12.66 0.45 -9.87
N PHE A 68 12.88 -0.66 -10.59
CA PHE A 68 11.84 -1.60 -10.98
C PHE A 68 12.22 -3.00 -10.49
N LEU A 69 11.39 -3.59 -9.64
CA LEU A 69 11.65 -4.88 -9.00
C LEU A 69 10.64 -5.92 -9.48
N HIS A 70 11.11 -6.85 -10.30
CA HIS A 70 10.34 -8.05 -10.64
C HIS A 70 10.39 -9.04 -9.46
N GLN A 71 9.28 -9.17 -8.73
CA GLN A 71 9.19 -10.00 -7.54
C GLN A 71 7.75 -10.31 -7.12
N ASP A 72 7.52 -11.50 -6.54
CA ASP A 72 6.28 -11.78 -5.80
C ASP A 72 6.31 -11.02 -4.45
N ILE A 73 5.25 -10.27 -4.18
CA ILE A 73 5.07 -9.51 -2.94
C ILE A 73 5.13 -10.37 -1.67
N CYS A 74 4.91 -11.69 -1.79
CA CYS A 74 5.05 -12.63 -0.68
C CYS A 74 6.52 -12.82 -0.26
N ASP A 75 7.50 -12.58 -1.13
CA ASP A 75 8.93 -12.73 -0.83
C ASP A 75 9.48 -11.50 -0.08
N ARG A 76 9.16 -11.41 1.21
CA ARG A 76 9.60 -10.26 2.04
C ARG A 76 11.10 -10.19 2.27
N ALA A 77 11.76 -11.35 2.35
CA ALA A 77 13.20 -11.42 2.55
C ALA A 77 13.94 -10.92 1.30
N GLY A 78 13.51 -11.37 0.12
CA GLY A 78 14.02 -10.85 -1.15
C GLY A 78 13.76 -9.36 -1.30
N LEU A 79 12.61 -8.86 -0.83
CA LEU A 79 12.30 -7.43 -0.88
C LEU A 79 13.30 -6.61 -0.04
N LEU A 80 13.52 -6.97 1.22
CA LEU A 80 14.51 -6.28 2.07
C LEU A 80 15.91 -6.27 1.47
N SER A 81 16.33 -7.41 0.93
CA SER A 81 17.63 -7.56 0.27
C SER A 81 17.77 -6.59 -0.91
N LYS A 82 16.75 -6.52 -1.78
CA LYS A 82 16.74 -5.60 -2.94
C LYS A 82 16.60 -4.14 -2.56
N LEU A 83 16.03 -3.83 -1.40
CA LEU A 83 16.03 -2.48 -0.83
C LEU A 83 17.38 -2.12 -0.17
N GLY A 84 18.38 -3.03 -0.17
CA GLY A 84 19.69 -2.81 0.42
C GLY A 84 19.68 -2.80 1.95
N CYS A 85 18.66 -3.39 2.58
CA CYS A 85 18.44 -3.31 4.02
C CYS A 85 18.62 -4.67 4.69
N ALA A 86 19.50 -4.74 5.68
CA ALA A 86 19.73 -5.95 6.48
C ALA A 86 18.65 -6.16 7.56
N SER A 87 17.84 -5.14 7.83
CA SER A 87 16.84 -5.11 8.90
C SER A 87 15.63 -4.30 8.46
N THR A 88 14.47 -4.56 9.07
CA THR A 88 13.25 -3.76 8.90
C THR A 88 13.29 -2.43 9.66
N LYS A 89 14.35 -2.18 10.43
CA LYS A 89 14.56 -0.92 11.14
C LYS A 89 16.02 -0.47 11.13
N ASP A 90 16.22 0.84 11.04
CA ASP A 90 17.49 1.50 11.32
C ASP A 90 17.71 1.71 12.84
N SER A 91 18.81 2.38 13.21
CA SER A 91 19.13 2.71 14.61
C SER A 91 18.10 3.62 15.28
N ASN A 92 17.33 4.36 14.49
CA ASN A 92 16.28 5.28 14.96
C ASN A 92 14.89 4.61 14.93
N GLY A 93 14.82 3.33 14.55
CA GLY A 93 13.57 2.59 14.44
C GLY A 93 12.75 2.94 13.20
N HIS A 94 13.32 3.62 12.19
CA HIS A 94 12.66 3.88 10.92
C HIS A 94 12.78 2.69 9.97
N GLY A 95 11.73 2.49 9.17
CA GLY A 95 11.70 1.50 8.11
C GLY A 95 12.68 1.78 6.97
N PRO A 96 12.93 0.79 6.10
CA PRO A 96 13.74 0.95 4.89
C PRO A 96 13.07 1.84 3.84
N CYS A 97 11.78 2.15 3.98
CA CYS A 97 11.05 3.09 3.14
C CYS A 97 10.06 3.89 3.98
N ASN A 98 9.59 5.01 3.44
CA ASN A 98 8.70 5.94 4.13
C ASN A 98 7.22 5.66 3.82
N LEU A 99 6.91 5.28 2.57
CA LEU A 99 5.54 5.09 2.12
C LEU A 99 5.43 3.90 1.17
N VAL A 100 4.49 3.01 1.46
CA VAL A 100 4.00 2.01 0.52
C VAL A 100 2.68 2.50 -0.06
N PHE A 101 2.60 2.58 -1.38
CA PHE A 101 1.40 3.04 -2.05
C PHE A 101 1.04 2.11 -3.19
N GLY A 102 -0.15 2.30 -3.73
CA GLY A 102 -0.51 1.63 -4.97
C GLY A 102 -1.89 2.03 -5.46
N LEU A 103 -1.98 2.20 -6.77
CA LEU A 103 -3.23 2.49 -7.46
C LEU A 103 -3.78 1.22 -8.07
N HIS A 104 -5.09 1.04 -7.96
CA HIS A 104 -5.77 -0.16 -8.40
C HIS A 104 -5.20 -1.47 -7.79
N CYS A 105 -4.74 -1.42 -6.53
CA CYS A 105 -4.40 -2.62 -5.78
C CYS A 105 -5.68 -3.39 -5.44
N CYS A 106 -6.19 -4.17 -6.38
CA CYS A 106 -7.47 -4.82 -6.26
C CYS A 106 -7.38 -6.08 -5.35
N GLY A 107 -8.42 -6.30 -4.54
CA GLY A 107 -8.65 -7.52 -3.78
C GLY A 107 -7.57 -7.78 -2.74
N GLY A 108 -6.99 -8.97 -2.77
CA GLY A 108 -5.90 -9.34 -1.87
C GLY A 108 -4.60 -8.59 -2.12
N LEU A 109 -4.38 -7.98 -3.30
CA LEU A 109 -3.16 -7.22 -3.56
C LEU A 109 -3.08 -5.96 -2.68
N ALA A 110 -4.19 -5.26 -2.46
CA ALA A 110 -4.24 -4.16 -1.50
C ALA A 110 -3.88 -4.61 -0.07
N GLU A 111 -4.37 -5.79 0.32
CA GLU A 111 -4.09 -6.32 1.65
C GLU A 111 -2.63 -6.69 1.81
N ALA A 112 -2.02 -7.30 0.78
CA ALA A 112 -0.59 -7.57 0.77
C ALA A 112 0.25 -6.29 0.72
N ALA A 113 -0.19 -5.23 0.03
CA ALA A 113 0.49 -3.92 0.03
C ALA A 113 0.51 -3.32 1.44
N VAL A 114 -0.65 -3.28 2.12
CA VAL A 114 -0.73 -2.83 3.51
C VAL A 114 0.14 -3.72 4.41
N ASP A 115 0.09 -5.04 4.26
CA ASP A 115 0.90 -5.95 5.07
C ASP A 115 2.41 -5.78 4.86
N VAL A 116 2.84 -5.46 3.64
CA VAL A 116 4.23 -5.06 3.36
C VAL A 116 4.55 -3.73 4.06
N ALA A 117 3.66 -2.74 4.05
CA ALA A 117 3.87 -1.48 4.75
C ALA A 117 4.09 -1.69 6.26
N LEU A 118 3.23 -2.51 6.89
CA LEU A 118 3.38 -2.88 8.30
C LEU A 118 4.72 -3.57 8.55
N PHE A 119 5.08 -4.55 7.71
CA PHE A 119 6.36 -5.26 7.81
C PHE A 119 7.57 -4.34 7.67
N LEU A 120 7.52 -3.38 6.75
CA LEU A 120 8.56 -2.38 6.52
C LEU A 120 8.47 -1.20 7.49
N ARG A 121 7.52 -1.15 8.43
CA ARG A 121 7.30 0.00 9.33
C ARG A 121 7.19 1.33 8.56
N ALA A 122 6.46 1.28 7.44
CA ALA A 122 6.21 2.41 6.56
C ALA A 122 4.74 2.82 6.62
N ASP A 123 4.48 4.10 6.37
CA ASP A 123 3.12 4.58 6.13
C ASP A 123 2.54 3.89 4.88
N PHE A 124 1.22 3.94 4.73
CA PHE A 124 0.59 3.44 3.51
C PHE A 124 -0.53 4.31 2.95
N CYS A 125 -0.64 4.27 1.62
CA CYS A 125 -1.70 4.93 0.86
C CYS A 125 -2.12 4.01 -0.31
N VAL A 126 -3.12 3.15 -0.09
CA VAL A 126 -3.47 2.06 -1.01
C VAL A 126 -4.88 2.25 -1.54
N SER A 127 -5.00 2.49 -2.85
CA SER A 127 -6.29 2.63 -3.51
C SER A 127 -6.87 1.26 -3.91
N THR A 128 -8.09 1.03 -3.46
CA THR A 128 -8.88 -0.19 -3.71
C THR A 128 -9.94 0.06 -4.79
N CYS A 129 -10.11 -0.92 -5.67
CA CYS A 129 -10.97 -0.85 -6.86
C CYS A 129 -11.93 -2.05 -6.96
N CYS A 130 -11.39 -3.25 -6.72
CA CYS A 130 -12.14 -4.51 -6.69
C CYS A 130 -11.80 -5.24 -5.38
N PHE A 131 -12.65 -6.18 -4.97
CA PHE A 131 -12.49 -6.89 -3.68
C PHE A 131 -12.30 -8.40 -3.82
N ARG A 132 -12.48 -8.95 -5.03
CA ARG A 132 -12.50 -10.41 -5.25
C ARG A 132 -11.25 -10.98 -5.91
N SER A 133 -10.32 -10.14 -6.38
CA SER A 133 -9.08 -10.58 -7.02
C SER A 133 -8.04 -11.05 -6.01
N HIS A 134 -7.11 -11.92 -6.43
CA HIS A 134 -5.93 -12.34 -5.65
C HIS A 134 -6.23 -12.85 -4.23
N GLN A 135 -7.22 -13.73 -4.04
CA GLN A 135 -7.62 -14.23 -2.71
C GLN A 135 -6.47 -14.85 -1.88
N ARG A 136 -5.45 -15.43 -2.54
CA ARG A 136 -4.24 -15.91 -1.84
C ARG A 136 -3.56 -14.81 -1.01
N LEU A 137 -3.60 -13.56 -1.49
CA LEU A 137 -3.00 -12.39 -0.87
C LEU A 137 -3.89 -11.71 0.18
N ALA A 138 -5.14 -12.15 0.37
CA ALA A 138 -6.12 -11.54 1.27
C ALA A 138 -5.83 -11.81 2.77
N VAL A 139 -4.68 -11.35 3.25
CA VAL A 139 -4.16 -11.59 4.61
C VAL A 139 -4.94 -10.83 5.68
N LEU A 140 -5.32 -9.58 5.44
CA LEU A 140 -6.03 -8.75 6.43
C LEU A 140 -7.47 -9.20 6.60
N SER A 141 -8.08 -9.64 5.51
CA SER A 141 -9.36 -10.33 5.49
C SER A 141 -9.38 -11.53 6.41
N ARG A 142 -8.39 -12.44 6.29
CA ARG A 142 -8.27 -13.61 7.18
C ARG A 142 -8.05 -13.19 8.64
N THR A 143 -7.26 -12.15 8.88
CA THR A 143 -7.06 -11.60 10.23
C THR A 143 -8.36 -11.01 10.80
N ALA A 144 -9.16 -10.33 9.98
CA ALA A 144 -10.47 -9.80 10.39
C ALA A 144 -11.42 -10.93 10.81
N ASP A 145 -11.43 -12.05 10.09
CA ASP A 145 -12.24 -13.22 10.43
C ASP A 145 -11.84 -13.79 11.81
N THR A 146 -10.53 -13.89 12.09
CA THR A 146 -10.03 -14.30 13.42
C THR A 146 -10.52 -13.37 14.53
N LEU A 147 -10.53 -12.04 14.30
CA LEU A 147 -10.98 -11.05 15.27
C LEU A 147 -12.49 -11.09 15.56
N ALA A 148 -13.29 -11.45 14.55
CA ALA A 148 -14.73 -11.61 14.73
C ALA A 148 -15.05 -12.87 15.55
N ASN A 149 -14.34 -13.97 15.27
CA ASN A 149 -14.57 -15.27 15.89
C ASN A 149 -14.20 -15.33 17.38
N THR A 150 -13.36 -14.41 17.88
CA THR A 150 -13.04 -14.35 19.31
C THR A 150 -14.18 -13.83 20.18
N ASN A 151 -15.23 -13.23 19.59
CA ASN A 151 -16.22 -12.46 20.34
C ASN A 151 -17.66 -12.96 20.29
N THR A 152 -18.05 -13.86 19.36
CA THR A 152 -19.42 -14.41 19.27
C THR A 152 -19.48 -15.69 18.44
N SER A 153 -20.46 -16.57 18.70
CA SER A 153 -20.70 -17.84 17.99
C SER A 153 -21.47 -17.70 16.67
N ASP A 154 -21.63 -16.48 16.13
CA ASP A 154 -22.49 -16.21 14.98
C ASP A 154 -21.72 -16.10 13.66
N ASP A 155 -22.48 -16.29 12.57
CA ASP A 155 -22.08 -16.53 11.18
C ASP A 155 -21.42 -15.31 10.47
N HIS A 156 -20.36 -14.74 11.03
CA HIS A 156 -19.64 -13.57 10.49
C HIS A 156 -19.09 -13.75 9.08
N GLY A 157 -18.79 -14.99 8.70
CA GLY A 157 -18.30 -15.34 7.37
C GLY A 157 -19.33 -14.99 6.27
N THR A 158 -20.60 -15.32 6.49
CA THR A 158 -21.65 -15.04 5.48
C THR A 158 -21.94 -13.56 5.33
N ASP A 159 -21.88 -12.78 6.41
CA ASP A 159 -22.07 -11.33 6.34
C ASP A 159 -20.94 -10.64 5.59
N ARG A 160 -19.69 -11.04 5.79
CA ARG A 160 -18.57 -10.51 5.00
C ARG A 160 -18.73 -10.83 3.51
N ASP A 161 -19.12 -12.05 3.16
CA ASP A 161 -19.35 -12.43 1.76
C ASP A 161 -20.51 -11.67 1.11
N ARG A 162 -21.57 -11.37 1.88
CA ARG A 162 -22.67 -10.50 1.44
C ARG A 162 -22.18 -9.07 1.18
N VAL A 163 -21.38 -8.50 2.08
CA VAL A 163 -20.79 -7.16 1.91
C VAL A 163 -19.82 -7.14 0.72
N ALA A 164 -19.01 -8.18 0.54
CA ALA A 164 -18.13 -8.35 -0.62
C ALA A 164 -18.91 -8.40 -1.93
N SER A 165 -20.07 -9.04 -1.93
CA SER A 165 -20.96 -9.08 -3.09
C SER A 165 -21.50 -7.69 -3.43
N LEU A 166 -21.93 -6.91 -2.43
CA LEU A 166 -22.37 -5.52 -2.65
C LEU A 166 -21.26 -4.63 -3.23
N ALA A 167 -20.01 -4.79 -2.76
CA ALA A 167 -18.88 -3.98 -3.21
C ALA A 167 -18.52 -4.17 -4.70
N VAL A 168 -18.97 -5.27 -5.32
CA VAL A 168 -18.67 -5.62 -6.71
C VAL A 168 -19.83 -5.27 -7.66
N LEU A 169 -21.02 -4.93 -7.14
CA LEU A 169 -22.14 -4.48 -7.97
C LEU A 169 -21.82 -3.10 -8.57
N LEU A 170 -21.38 -3.09 -9.83
CA LEU A 170 -21.13 -1.84 -10.57
C LEU A 170 -22.40 -0.99 -10.57
N ASN A 171 -22.30 0.23 -10.00
CA ASN A 171 -23.42 1.18 -9.88
C ASN A 171 -24.63 0.66 -9.09
N GLY A 172 -24.45 -0.41 -8.30
CA GLY A 172 -25.51 -0.99 -7.50
C GLY A 172 -25.81 -0.17 -6.24
N PRO A 173 -27.07 -0.12 -5.79
CA PRO A 173 -27.40 0.45 -4.49
C PRO A 173 -26.61 -0.28 -3.41
N GLY A 174 -25.78 0.46 -2.68
CA GLY A 174 -24.95 -0.08 -1.59
C GLY A 174 -23.50 -0.41 -1.96
N GLN A 175 -23.07 -0.29 -3.23
CA GLN A 175 -21.68 -0.53 -3.62
C GLN A 175 -20.69 0.26 -2.74
N HIS A 176 -20.88 1.58 -2.65
CA HIS A 176 -20.02 2.45 -1.85
C HIS A 176 -20.00 2.08 -0.37
N ARG A 177 -21.12 1.58 0.18
CA ARG A 177 -21.20 1.13 1.57
C ARG A 177 -20.43 -0.18 1.75
N GLY A 178 -20.58 -1.12 0.82
CA GLY A 178 -19.82 -2.37 0.79
C GLY A 178 -18.31 -2.13 0.78
N ILE A 179 -17.84 -1.29 -0.15
CA ILE A 179 -16.42 -0.90 -0.25
C ILE A 179 -15.94 -0.27 1.07
N ARG A 180 -16.71 0.66 1.64
CA ARG A 180 -16.37 1.35 2.90
C ARG A 180 -16.25 0.38 4.07
N VAL A 181 -17.17 -0.59 4.18
CA VAL A 181 -17.17 -1.59 5.26
C VAL A 181 -15.98 -2.53 5.12
N LEU A 182 -15.70 -3.04 3.91
CA LEU A 182 -14.56 -3.94 3.68
C LEU A 182 -13.23 -3.26 3.98
N ASN A 183 -13.05 -2.01 3.56
CA ASN A 183 -11.85 -1.25 3.89
C ASN A 183 -11.76 -0.98 5.39
N ALA A 184 -12.87 -0.67 6.07
CA ALA A 184 -12.87 -0.51 7.52
C ALA A 184 -12.46 -1.81 8.25
N MET A 185 -12.93 -2.98 7.81
CA MET A 185 -12.51 -4.28 8.33
C MET A 185 -11.02 -4.51 8.14
N ARG A 186 -10.49 -4.22 6.94
CA ARG A 186 -9.05 -4.34 6.64
C ARG A 186 -8.20 -3.41 7.49
N LEU A 187 -8.62 -2.16 7.67
CA LEU A 187 -7.91 -1.18 8.52
C LEU A 187 -7.96 -1.58 10.00
N ALA A 188 -9.06 -2.16 10.48
CA ALA A 188 -9.13 -2.72 11.83
C ALA A 188 -8.15 -3.90 12.00
N ALA A 189 -8.11 -4.82 11.03
CA ALA A 189 -7.15 -5.92 11.02
C ALA A 189 -5.69 -5.43 10.94
N ALA A 190 -5.43 -4.37 10.17
CA ALA A 190 -4.10 -3.76 10.06
C ALA A 190 -3.65 -3.17 11.41
N ARG A 191 -4.53 -2.44 12.11
CA ARG A 191 -4.25 -1.90 13.46
C ARG A 191 -3.98 -3.01 14.47
N TYR A 192 -4.79 -4.06 14.46
CA TYR A 192 -4.57 -5.23 15.31
C TYR A 192 -3.19 -5.85 15.03
N LYS A 193 -2.89 -6.15 13.76
CA LYS A 193 -1.61 -6.72 13.35
C LYS A 193 -0.43 -5.81 13.71
N TRP A 194 -0.57 -4.50 13.58
CA TRP A 194 0.45 -3.55 14.00
C TRP A 194 0.73 -3.66 15.50
N SER A 195 -0.32 -3.65 16.33
CA SER A 195 -0.19 -3.75 17.79
C SER A 195 0.45 -5.05 18.28
N THR A 196 0.31 -6.15 17.52
CA THR A 196 0.95 -7.43 17.87
C THR A 196 2.40 -7.53 17.40
N LEU A 197 2.78 -6.81 16.34
CA LEU A 197 4.12 -6.85 15.77
C LEU A 197 5.06 -5.77 16.33
N HIS A 198 4.49 -4.66 16.78
CA HIS A 198 5.24 -3.46 17.12
C HIS A 198 4.75 -2.88 18.45
N ASP A 199 5.55 -3.07 19.48
CA ASP A 199 5.27 -2.52 20.80
C ASP A 199 5.47 -0.99 20.82
N GLY A 200 4.58 -0.28 21.52
CA GLY A 200 4.69 1.15 21.84
C GLY A 200 4.46 2.16 20.71
N ARG A 201 4.15 1.76 19.47
CA ARG A 201 3.80 2.68 18.37
C ARG A 201 2.34 2.56 17.97
N VAL A 202 1.74 3.66 17.55
CA VAL A 202 0.34 3.68 17.13
C VAL A 202 0.26 3.75 15.60
N LEU A 203 -0.63 2.93 15.02
CA LEU A 203 -1.01 3.03 13.63
C LEU A 203 -2.36 3.75 13.56
N GLU A 204 -2.33 5.00 13.14
CA GLU A 204 -3.53 5.77 12.82
C GLU A 204 -4.02 5.37 11.44
N THR A 205 -5.32 5.12 11.29
CA THR A 205 -5.88 4.71 10.00
C THR A 205 -7.11 5.51 9.64
N CYS A 206 -7.22 5.91 8.38
CA CYS A 206 -8.44 6.49 7.82
C CYS A 206 -8.71 5.94 6.42
N GLN A 207 -9.84 6.34 5.84
CA GLN A 207 -10.18 6.04 4.46
C GLN A 207 -10.65 7.30 3.76
N GLU A 208 -10.18 7.50 2.54
CA GLU A 208 -10.50 8.65 1.70
C GLU A 208 -11.14 8.20 0.38
N THR A 209 -11.73 9.16 -0.32
CA THR A 209 -12.27 9.00 -1.67
C THR A 209 -11.63 10.00 -2.60
N PHE A 210 -11.45 9.60 -3.86
CA PHE A 210 -11.17 10.60 -4.89
C PHE A 210 -12.41 11.47 -5.11
N PRO A 211 -12.22 12.73 -5.57
CA PRO A 211 -13.31 13.50 -6.15
C PRO A 211 -14.04 12.69 -7.23
N MET A 212 -15.37 12.83 -7.30
CA MET A 212 -16.24 11.98 -8.11
C MET A 212 -15.90 12.05 -9.61
N GLU A 213 -15.37 13.19 -10.06
CA GLU A 213 -14.91 13.42 -11.42
C GLU A 213 -13.72 12.53 -11.82
N TYR A 214 -12.94 12.04 -10.86
CA TYR A 214 -11.82 11.13 -11.10
C TYR A 214 -12.19 9.67 -10.88
N SER A 215 -12.96 9.39 -9.83
CA SER A 215 -13.43 8.03 -9.58
C SER A 215 -14.57 7.98 -8.58
N ILE A 216 -15.66 7.32 -8.97
CA ILE A 216 -16.74 6.93 -8.06
C ILE A 216 -16.42 5.64 -7.27
N GLN A 217 -15.50 4.81 -7.75
CA GLN A 217 -15.26 3.49 -7.17
C GLN A 217 -14.04 3.45 -6.24
N ASN A 218 -13.03 4.26 -6.54
CA ASN A 218 -11.77 4.17 -5.83
C ASN A 218 -11.91 4.74 -4.41
N ARG A 219 -11.54 3.90 -3.44
CA ARG A 219 -11.33 4.31 -2.05
C ARG A 219 -9.90 4.07 -1.67
N ILE A 220 -9.34 5.00 -0.91
CA ILE A 220 -7.96 4.97 -0.46
C ILE A 220 -7.95 4.54 1.00
N MET A 221 -7.21 3.48 1.32
CA MET A 221 -6.87 3.14 2.70
C MET A 221 -5.58 3.86 3.06
N ILE A 222 -5.59 4.59 4.17
CA ILE A 222 -4.44 5.36 4.64
C ILE A 222 -4.06 4.86 6.04
N GLY A 223 -2.76 4.71 6.26
CA GLY A 223 -2.19 4.41 7.56
C GLY A 223 -0.95 5.24 7.82
N VAL A 224 -0.87 5.88 8.98
CA VAL A 224 0.26 6.69 9.43
C VAL A 224 0.78 6.13 10.74
N ILE A 225 2.09 5.92 10.81
CA ILE A 225 2.76 5.42 12.01
C ILE A 225 3.24 6.62 12.84
N SER A 226 2.78 6.68 14.10
CA SER A 226 3.18 7.66 15.12
C SER A 226 3.97 7.01 16.25
#